data_AF-A0A0Q0VHR3-F1
#
_entry.id   AF-A0A0Q0VHR3-F1
#
_cell.length_a   1.000
_cell.length_b   1.000
_cell.length_c   1.000
_cell.angle_alpha   90.00
_cell.angle_beta   90.00
_cell.angle_gamma   90.00
#
_symmetry.space_group_name_H-M   'P 1'
#
loop_
_entity.id
_entity.type
_entity.pdbx_description
1 polymer ?
#
loop_
_entity_poly.entity_id
_entity_poly.type
_entity_poly.pdbx_seq_one_letter_code
_entity_poly.pdbx_strand_id
1 'polypeptide(L)'
;MPYLAKLLSQDESNEVKFAAAVALGEIPSRETVPALVDALKDRDKYVRFGAFQSLQKHSWTPSDTVIWVYFLVAGQRWSEILFFPDTPIDPLLFALKDPDEEVRAAAVDLLGKLRDPPSKSTCDLALKDQSTKVRWRAVLAFQNCKIPLMHLPRALSRRKRVRTNPYVASFLNFLFLGLGYNYLGKWWGFLLFQINVTMIQLMSIFLGGLTPYLISYGVSGISVVHTWNMIKKMPDL
;
A
#
# COMPACT_ATOMS: atom_id res chain seq x y z
N MET A 1 33.25 1.56 -3.06
CA MET A 1 32.39 2.77 -2.95
C MET A 1 31.33 2.86 -4.04
N PRO A 2 31.64 2.84 -5.36
CA PRO A 2 30.59 2.94 -6.39
C PRO A 2 29.61 1.77 -6.38
N TYR A 3 30.06 0.58 -5.95
CA TYR A 3 29.20 -0.59 -5.80
C TYR A 3 28.11 -0.43 -4.74
N LEU A 4 28.42 0.18 -3.57
CA LEU A 4 27.43 0.41 -2.51
C LEU A 4 26.38 1.46 -2.94
N ALA A 5 26.81 2.53 -3.62
CA ALA A 5 25.90 3.51 -4.21
C ALA A 5 24.98 2.88 -5.27
N LYS A 6 25.49 1.91 -6.04
CA LYS A 6 24.69 1.13 -7.00
C LYS A 6 23.66 0.26 -6.29
N LEU A 7 24.05 -0.48 -5.23
CA LEU A 7 23.12 -1.29 -4.45
C LEU A 7 22.00 -0.44 -3.84
N LEU A 8 22.35 0.72 -3.27
CA LEU A 8 21.37 1.64 -2.68
C LEU A 8 20.28 2.07 -3.66
N SER A 9 20.63 2.28 -4.93
CA SER A 9 19.69 2.78 -5.94
C SER A 9 18.97 1.68 -6.74
N GLN A 10 19.63 0.55 -7.00
CA GLN A 10 19.16 -0.43 -7.99
C GLN A 10 18.71 -1.77 -7.42
N ASP A 11 19.02 -2.08 -6.15
CA ASP A 11 18.64 -3.38 -5.58
C ASP A 11 17.12 -3.50 -5.42
N GLU A 12 16.58 -4.71 -5.52
CA GLU A 12 15.14 -4.96 -5.34
C GLU A 12 14.76 -5.08 -3.86
N SER A 13 15.70 -5.49 -3.00
CA SER A 13 15.47 -5.65 -1.56
C SER A 13 15.69 -4.33 -0.83
N ASN A 14 14.66 -3.88 -0.12
CA ASN A 14 14.73 -2.70 0.75
C ASN A 14 15.74 -2.90 1.89
N GLU A 15 15.89 -4.13 2.38
CA GLU A 15 16.88 -4.48 3.41
C GLU A 15 18.31 -4.28 2.91
N VAL A 16 18.60 -4.69 1.67
CA VAL A 16 19.91 -4.48 1.05
C VAL A 16 20.17 -3.00 0.82
N LYS A 17 19.19 -2.26 0.30
CA LYS A 17 19.30 -0.80 0.15
C LYS A 17 19.56 -0.11 1.49
N PHE A 18 18.83 -0.50 2.54
CA PHE A 18 19.02 0.06 3.87
C PHE A 18 20.44 -0.22 4.40
N ALA A 19 20.90 -1.47 4.29
CA ALA A 19 22.26 -1.84 4.69
C ALA A 19 23.31 -1.06 3.88
N ALA A 20 23.10 -0.87 2.57
CA ALA A 20 23.97 -0.07 1.73
C ALA A 20 24.00 1.41 2.16
N ALA A 21 22.84 2.00 2.50
CA ALA A 21 22.76 3.37 3.01
C ALA A 21 23.59 3.51 4.30
N VAL A 22 23.37 2.63 5.28
CA VAL A 22 24.10 2.64 6.57
C VAL A 22 25.60 2.46 6.35
N ALA A 23 26.00 1.50 5.51
CA ALA A 23 27.41 1.25 5.22
C ALA A 23 28.10 2.46 4.56
N LEU A 24 27.40 3.21 3.71
CA LEU A 24 27.90 4.45 3.12
C LEU A 24 28.07 5.58 4.17
N GLY A 25 27.28 5.55 5.25
CA GLY A 25 27.44 6.43 6.42
C GLY A 25 28.67 6.12 7.29
N GLU A 26 29.12 4.87 7.31
CA GLU A 26 30.33 4.45 8.04
C GLU A 26 31.62 4.84 7.30
N ILE A 27 31.53 5.10 5.99
CA ILE A 27 32.67 5.47 5.17
C ILE A 27 32.77 6.99 5.09
N PRO A 28 33.82 7.64 5.64
CA PRO A 28 33.99 9.09 5.56
C PRO A 28 34.45 9.52 4.16
N SER A 29 33.52 9.50 3.20
CA SER A 29 33.77 9.94 1.82
C SER A 29 32.65 10.88 1.36
N ARG A 30 33.03 12.06 0.88
CA ARG A 30 32.08 13.05 0.32
C ARG A 30 31.47 12.59 -1.00
N GLU A 31 32.08 11.62 -1.68
CA GLU A 31 31.59 11.09 -2.96
C GLU A 31 30.27 10.31 -2.82
N THR A 32 29.93 9.88 -1.60
CA THR A 32 28.71 9.09 -1.32
C THR A 32 27.49 9.96 -1.04
N VAL A 33 27.70 11.25 -0.75
CA VAL A 33 26.65 12.20 -0.38
C VAL A 33 25.53 12.29 -1.43
N PRO A 34 25.80 12.39 -2.74
CA PRO A 34 24.73 12.44 -3.74
C PRO A 34 23.81 11.21 -3.70
N ALA A 35 24.38 10.01 -3.56
CA ALA A 35 23.61 8.76 -3.49
C ALA A 35 22.74 8.71 -2.22
N LEU A 36 23.25 9.20 -1.09
CA LEU A 36 22.48 9.31 0.16
C LEU A 36 21.36 10.35 0.06
N VAL A 37 21.61 11.49 -0.59
CA VAL A 37 20.58 12.53 -0.82
C VAL A 37 19.45 11.99 -1.70
N ASP A 38 19.77 11.24 -2.74
CA ASP A 38 18.75 10.59 -3.58
C ASP A 38 17.94 9.55 -2.79
N ALA A 39 18.59 8.81 -1.89
CA ALA A 39 17.93 7.83 -1.04
C ALA A 39 16.96 8.44 0.00
N LEU A 40 17.03 9.75 0.27
CA LEU A 40 15.99 10.45 1.06
C LEU A 40 14.61 10.43 0.38
N LYS A 41 14.55 10.08 -0.90
CA LYS A 41 13.31 9.97 -1.70
C LYS A 41 12.96 8.52 -2.02
N ASP A 42 13.60 7.54 -1.38
CA ASP A 42 13.27 6.13 -1.60
C ASP A 42 11.83 5.83 -1.13
N ARG A 43 11.19 4.85 -1.78
CA ARG A 43 9.82 4.41 -1.45
C ARG A 43 9.74 3.79 -0.07
N ASP A 44 10.82 3.15 0.39
CA ASP A 44 10.89 2.52 1.69
C ASP A 44 11.34 3.49 2.79
N LYS A 45 10.55 3.55 3.87
CA LYS A 45 10.82 4.49 4.98
C LYS A 45 12.12 4.18 5.73
N TYR A 46 12.54 2.92 5.79
CA TYR A 46 13.76 2.52 6.49
C TYR A 46 14.98 2.90 5.68
N VAL A 47 14.95 2.72 4.36
CA VAL A 47 16.02 3.20 3.45
C VAL A 47 16.21 4.71 3.61
N ARG A 48 15.11 5.49 3.59
CA ARG A 48 15.16 6.93 3.84
C ARG A 48 15.78 7.26 5.21
N PHE A 49 15.38 6.54 6.25
CA PHE A 49 15.91 6.74 7.60
C PHE A 49 17.41 6.40 7.71
N GLY A 50 17.87 5.34 7.03
CA GLY A 50 19.29 4.99 6.95
C GLY A 50 20.11 6.07 6.24
N ALA A 51 19.55 6.66 5.18
CA ALA A 51 20.16 7.80 4.50
C ALA A 51 20.22 9.05 5.40
N PHE A 52 19.13 9.35 6.12
CA PHE A 52 19.08 10.43 7.11
C PHE A 52 20.17 10.30 8.17
N GLN A 53 20.30 9.12 8.81
CA GLN A 53 21.34 8.89 9.82
C GLN A 53 22.76 9.02 9.26
N SER A 54 22.98 8.48 8.07
CA SER A 54 24.29 8.52 7.40
C SER A 54 24.71 9.95 7.08
N LEU A 55 23.77 10.77 6.58
CA LEU A 55 24.02 12.19 6.32
C LEU A 55 24.28 12.98 7.62
N GLN A 56 23.58 12.66 8.72
CA GLN A 56 23.88 13.25 10.03
C GLN A 56 25.30 12.92 10.50
N LYS A 57 25.72 11.66 10.36
CA LYS A 57 27.06 11.21 10.76
C LYS A 57 28.16 11.91 9.95
N HIS A 58 27.91 12.17 8.68
CA HIS A 58 28.81 12.95 7.82
C HIS A 58 28.78 14.45 8.08
N SER A 59 28.02 14.92 9.07
CA SER A 59 27.82 16.36 9.35
C SER A 59 27.38 17.13 8.10
N TRP A 60 26.63 16.46 7.22
CA TRP A 60 26.18 17.04 5.97
C TRP A 60 25.03 18.01 6.22
N THR A 61 25.04 19.14 5.52
CA THR A 61 24.00 20.16 5.57
C THR A 61 23.28 20.26 4.22
N PRO A 62 21.94 20.29 4.20
CA PRO A 62 21.18 20.50 2.97
C PRO A 62 21.53 21.82 2.28
N SER A 63 21.65 21.80 0.96
CA SER A 63 21.90 23.00 0.15
C SER A 63 20.64 23.80 -0.18
N ASP A 64 19.48 23.16 -0.08
CA ASP A 64 18.17 23.72 -0.47
C ASP A 64 17.09 23.27 0.54
N THR A 65 16.11 24.13 0.76
CA THR A 65 14.93 23.91 1.61
C THR A 65 14.17 22.66 1.19
N VAL A 66 14.03 22.38 -0.11
CA VAL A 66 13.35 21.17 -0.60
C VAL A 66 14.04 19.91 -0.09
N ILE A 67 15.36 19.84 -0.26
CA ILE A 67 16.16 18.71 0.22
C ILE A 67 16.11 18.64 1.75
N TRP A 68 16.11 19.79 2.43
CA TRP A 68 15.98 19.84 3.88
C TRP A 68 14.66 19.24 4.37
N VAL A 69 13.55 19.54 3.73
CA VAL A 69 12.26 18.94 4.09
C VAL A 69 12.27 17.43 3.80
N TYR A 70 12.83 16.96 2.68
CA TYR A 70 13.02 15.52 2.45
C TYR A 70 13.85 14.86 3.54
N PHE A 71 14.92 15.52 3.99
CA PHE A 71 15.77 15.06 5.08
C PHE A 71 14.99 14.96 6.41
N LEU A 72 14.18 15.96 6.75
CA LEU A 72 13.35 15.93 7.96
C LEU A 72 12.24 14.87 7.88
N VAL A 73 11.61 14.70 6.71
CA VAL A 73 10.60 13.66 6.48
C VAL A 73 11.22 12.26 6.62
N ALA A 74 12.42 12.05 6.06
CA ALA A 74 13.17 10.80 6.19
C ALA A 74 13.50 10.46 7.65
N GLY A 75 13.87 11.48 8.45
CA GLY A 75 14.06 11.36 9.89
C GLY A 75 12.78 11.37 10.74
N GLN A 76 11.60 11.45 10.10
CA GLN A 76 10.28 11.61 10.74
C GLN A 76 10.20 12.79 11.73
N ARG A 77 10.95 13.85 11.46
CA ARG A 77 11.04 15.07 12.28
C ARG A 77 10.02 16.13 11.86
N TRP A 78 8.75 15.75 11.87
CA TRP A 78 7.66 16.55 11.32
C TRP A 78 7.48 17.91 11.99
N SER A 79 7.75 18.02 13.28
CA SER A 79 7.64 19.28 14.04
C SER A 79 8.65 20.33 13.58
N GLU A 80 9.84 19.91 13.14
CA GLU A 80 10.89 20.83 12.69
C GLU A 80 10.52 21.51 11.37
N ILE A 81 9.67 20.88 10.55
CA ILE A 81 9.25 21.42 9.26
C ILE A 81 8.38 22.68 9.43
N LEU A 82 7.67 22.83 10.55
CA LEU A 82 6.82 23.99 10.83
C LEU A 82 7.60 25.31 11.00
N PHE A 83 8.91 25.24 11.24
CA PHE A 83 9.74 26.43 11.40
C PHE A 83 10.17 27.06 10.08
N PHE A 84 9.93 26.38 8.94
CA PHE A 84 10.24 26.94 7.62
C PHE A 84 9.08 27.84 7.16
N PRO A 85 9.34 29.15 6.92
CA PRO A 85 8.30 30.08 6.49
C PRO A 85 7.69 29.70 5.14
N ASP A 86 8.53 29.25 4.20
CA ASP A 86 8.12 28.76 2.88
C ASP A 86 8.42 27.26 2.77
N THR A 87 7.51 26.45 3.30
CA THR A 87 7.66 24.98 3.25
C THR A 87 7.28 24.45 1.87
N PRO A 88 8.20 23.80 1.13
CA PRO A 88 7.86 23.16 -0.13
C PRO A 88 6.88 22.00 0.10
N ILE A 89 5.82 21.95 -0.71
CA ILE A 89 4.76 20.93 -0.59
C ILE A 89 5.14 19.59 -1.24
N ASP A 90 6.04 19.57 -2.21
CA ASP A 90 6.39 18.35 -2.96
C ASP A 90 6.85 17.17 -2.08
N PRO A 91 7.73 17.38 -1.07
CA PRO A 91 8.09 16.32 -0.13
C PRO A 91 6.89 15.78 0.67
N LEU A 92 5.92 16.64 0.99
CA LEU A 92 4.70 16.25 1.71
C LEU A 92 3.75 15.47 0.79
N LEU A 93 3.61 15.90 -0.47
CA LEU A 93 2.84 15.17 -1.48
C LEU A 93 3.45 13.79 -1.77
N PHE A 94 4.77 13.67 -1.74
CA PHE A 94 5.46 12.38 -1.80
C PHE A 94 5.11 11.51 -0.59
N ALA A 95 5.19 12.06 0.63
CA ALA A 95 4.87 11.35 1.87
C ALA A 95 3.40 10.90 1.97
N LEU A 96 2.46 11.58 1.31
CA LEU A 96 1.06 11.15 1.23
C LEU A 96 0.85 9.85 0.45
N LYS A 97 1.83 9.42 -0.35
CA LYS A 97 1.77 8.16 -1.12
C LYS A 97 2.58 7.05 -0.46
N ASP A 98 3.11 7.29 0.74
CA ASP A 98 3.95 6.34 1.44
C ASP A 98 3.20 5.04 1.77
N PRO A 99 3.83 3.85 1.68
CA PRO A 99 3.20 2.61 2.11
C PRO A 99 2.80 2.62 3.60
N ASP A 100 3.53 3.35 4.43
CA ASP A 100 3.30 3.42 5.87
C ASP A 100 2.20 4.43 6.25
N GLU A 101 1.24 3.98 7.06
CA GLU A 101 0.11 4.82 7.45
C GLU A 101 0.48 5.95 8.42
N GLU A 102 1.55 5.81 9.22
CA GLU A 102 2.02 6.88 10.12
C GLU A 102 2.64 8.02 9.33
N VAL A 103 3.43 7.69 8.31
CA VAL A 103 4.04 8.69 7.40
C VAL A 103 2.95 9.47 6.67
N ARG A 104 1.97 8.77 6.08
CA ARG A 104 0.83 9.44 5.42
C ARG A 104 0.04 10.31 6.40
N ALA A 105 -0.24 9.78 7.60
CA ALA A 105 -0.94 10.50 8.66
C ALA A 105 -0.22 11.78 9.07
N ALA A 106 1.09 11.72 9.30
CA ALA A 106 1.89 12.87 9.70
C ALA A 106 1.98 13.94 8.60
N ALA A 107 2.10 13.53 7.32
CA ALA A 107 2.06 14.44 6.19
C ALA A 107 0.73 15.21 6.10
N VAL A 108 -0.40 14.51 6.29
CA VAL A 108 -1.74 15.14 6.32
C VAL A 108 -1.85 16.15 7.48
N ASP A 109 -1.40 15.78 8.68
CA ASP A 109 -1.44 16.64 9.86
C ASP A 109 -0.60 17.91 9.67
N LEU A 110 0.60 17.75 9.12
CA LEU A 110 1.51 18.86 8.83
C LEU A 110 0.91 19.82 7.80
N LEU A 111 0.34 19.31 6.70
CA LEU A 111 -0.37 20.14 5.72
C LEU A 111 -1.52 20.94 6.35
N GLY A 112 -2.29 20.31 7.24
CA GLY A 112 -3.35 21.00 7.98
C GLY A 112 -2.83 22.14 8.87
N LYS A 113 -1.64 21.98 9.47
CA LYS A 113 -1.01 23.00 10.32
C LYS A 113 -0.40 24.14 9.52
N LEU A 114 0.20 23.83 8.37
CA LEU A 114 0.74 24.84 7.44
C LEU A 114 -0.37 25.72 6.85
N ARG A 115 -1.64 25.25 6.91
CA ARG A 115 -2.82 25.91 6.31
C ARG A 115 -2.65 26.16 4.81
N ASP A 116 -1.66 25.53 4.20
CA ASP A 116 -1.48 25.52 2.77
C ASP A 116 -2.49 24.51 2.20
N PRO A 117 -3.48 24.95 1.42
CA PRO A 117 -4.53 24.07 0.94
C PRO A 117 -3.89 22.96 0.09
N PRO A 118 -3.99 21.67 0.51
CA PRO A 118 -3.69 20.60 -0.42
C PRO A 118 -4.64 20.78 -1.60
N SER A 119 -4.14 20.55 -2.81
CA SER A 119 -5.02 20.50 -3.99
C SER A 119 -6.26 19.65 -3.67
N LYS A 120 -7.43 20.04 -4.19
CA LYS A 120 -8.68 19.28 -4.01
C LYS A 120 -8.47 17.77 -4.24
N SER A 121 -7.64 17.39 -5.21
CA SER A 121 -7.28 16.00 -5.49
C SER A 121 -6.55 15.31 -4.33
N THR A 122 -5.65 16.02 -3.66
CA THR A 122 -4.88 15.54 -2.52
C THR A 122 -5.78 15.31 -1.30
N CYS A 123 -6.72 16.22 -1.07
CA CYS A 123 -7.72 16.10 -0.01
C CYS A 123 -8.64 14.89 -0.24
N ASP A 124 -9.14 14.74 -1.46
CA ASP A 124 -9.98 13.60 -1.84
C ASP A 124 -9.26 12.26 -1.66
N LEU A 125 -7.94 12.21 -1.92
CA LEU A 125 -7.13 11.02 -1.69
C LEU A 125 -7.00 10.70 -0.20
N ALA A 126 -6.67 11.66 0.65
CA ALA A 126 -6.51 11.44 2.09
C ALA A 126 -7.84 11.05 2.79
N LEU A 127 -8.98 11.60 2.35
CA LEU A 127 -10.31 11.18 2.84
C LEU A 127 -10.69 9.76 2.42
N LYS A 128 -10.10 9.26 1.33
CA LYS A 128 -10.35 7.93 0.77
C LYS A 128 -9.28 6.92 1.16
N ASP A 129 -8.30 7.31 1.99
CA ASP A 129 -7.20 6.45 2.44
C ASP A 129 -7.71 5.13 3.02
N GLN A 130 -6.94 4.05 2.88
CA GLN A 130 -7.28 2.74 3.44
C GLN A 130 -7.30 2.76 4.98
N SER A 131 -6.41 3.55 5.59
CA SER A 131 -6.28 3.68 7.03
C SER A 131 -7.33 4.62 7.62
N THR A 132 -8.04 4.15 8.65
CA THR A 132 -8.97 4.99 9.42
C THR A 132 -8.23 6.14 10.12
N LYS A 133 -6.97 5.92 10.51
CA LYS A 133 -6.13 6.91 11.18
C LYS A 133 -5.82 8.09 10.26
N VAL A 134 -5.47 7.81 9.01
CA VAL A 134 -5.19 8.84 8.00
C VAL A 134 -6.47 9.60 7.66
N ARG A 135 -7.59 8.91 7.43
CA ARG A 135 -8.88 9.55 7.15
C ARG A 135 -9.33 10.50 8.27
N TRP A 136 -9.15 10.10 9.53
CA TRP A 136 -9.48 10.94 10.69
C TRP A 136 -8.61 12.20 10.74
N ARG A 137 -7.29 12.06 10.56
CA ARG A 137 -6.39 13.22 10.48
C ARG A 137 -6.72 14.14 9.33
N ALA A 138 -7.13 13.59 8.19
CA ALA A 138 -7.55 14.36 7.03
C ALA A 138 -8.71 15.31 7.39
N VAL A 139 -9.73 14.80 8.11
CA VAL A 139 -10.85 15.65 8.56
C VAL A 139 -10.40 16.78 9.48
N LEU A 140 -9.51 16.50 10.44
CA LEU A 140 -8.99 17.52 11.36
C LEU A 140 -8.14 18.57 10.62
N ALA A 141 -7.27 18.11 9.73
CA ALA A 141 -6.43 18.99 8.91
C ALA A 141 -7.27 19.92 8.04
N PHE A 142 -8.37 19.44 7.45
CA PHE A 142 -9.17 20.23 6.50
C PHE A 142 -10.05 21.30 7.13
N GLN A 143 -10.38 21.19 8.41
CA GLN A 143 -10.98 22.31 9.15
C GLN A 143 -10.06 23.54 9.11
N ASN A 144 -8.74 23.33 9.20
CA ASN A 144 -7.75 24.39 9.14
C ASN A 144 -7.52 24.90 7.71
N CYS A 145 -7.74 24.06 6.69
CA CYS A 145 -7.65 24.42 5.27
C CYS A 145 -8.92 25.07 4.69
N LYS A 146 -9.96 25.34 5.51
CA LYS A 146 -11.23 25.97 5.11
C LYS A 146 -11.98 25.23 3.98
N ILE A 147 -11.87 23.90 3.92
CA ILE A 147 -12.61 23.12 2.92
C ILE A 147 -14.09 23.06 3.31
N PRO A 148 -15.02 23.29 2.37
CA PRO A 148 -16.45 23.19 2.65
C PRO A 148 -16.85 21.83 3.23
N LEU A 149 -17.65 21.83 4.29
CA LEU A 149 -18.15 20.62 4.98
C LEU A 149 -18.82 19.62 4.02
N MET A 150 -19.40 20.09 2.91
CA MET A 150 -20.02 19.23 1.90
C MET A 150 -19.04 18.24 1.24
N HIS A 151 -17.73 18.49 1.27
CA HIS A 151 -16.71 17.60 0.74
C HIS A 151 -16.28 16.50 1.73
N LEU A 152 -16.66 16.60 3.01
CA LEU A 152 -16.37 15.55 3.98
C LEU A 152 -17.30 14.35 3.74
N PRO A 153 -16.75 13.13 3.57
CA PRO A 153 -17.58 11.95 3.36
C PRO A 153 -18.42 11.67 4.61
N ARG A 154 -19.70 11.34 4.39
CA ARG A 154 -20.54 10.73 5.43
C ARG A 154 -20.00 9.32 5.70
N ALA A 155 -19.58 9.07 6.94
CA ALA A 155 -18.92 7.86 7.42
C ALA A 155 -17.44 7.69 7.00
N LEU A 156 -16.54 8.04 7.94
CA LEU A 156 -15.09 7.82 7.83
C LEU A 156 -14.68 6.41 8.23
N SER A 157 -15.54 5.64 8.89
CA SER A 157 -15.24 4.24 9.24
C SER A 157 -15.58 3.35 8.05
N ARG A 158 -14.57 2.94 7.29
CA ARG A 158 -14.71 1.87 6.30
C ARG A 158 -14.44 0.55 7.00
N ARG A 159 -15.24 -0.49 6.70
CA ARG A 159 -14.87 -1.87 7.03
C ARG A 159 -13.55 -2.18 6.34
N LYS A 160 -12.54 -2.64 7.10
CA LYS A 160 -11.24 -3.08 6.55
C LYS A 160 -11.53 -4.08 5.43
N ARG A 161 -11.13 -3.76 4.19
CA ARG A 161 -11.23 -4.70 3.07
C ARG A 161 -10.13 -5.73 3.27
N VAL A 162 -10.51 -6.94 3.69
CA VAL A 162 -9.57 -8.05 3.83
C VAL A 162 -9.56 -8.79 2.50
N ARG A 163 -8.36 -8.99 1.92
CA ARG A 163 -8.20 -9.80 0.71
C ARG A 163 -8.77 -11.20 0.97
N THR A 164 -9.58 -11.70 0.04
CA THR A 164 -10.11 -13.06 0.12
C THR A 164 -8.96 -14.06 -0.02
N ASN A 165 -8.94 -15.07 0.84
CA ASN A 165 -7.85 -16.04 0.86
C ASN A 165 -7.98 -16.99 -0.36
N PRO A 166 -6.95 -17.09 -1.23
CA PRO A 166 -7.02 -17.90 -2.44
C PRO A 166 -7.17 -19.39 -2.16
N TYR A 167 -6.61 -19.88 -1.05
CA TYR A 167 -6.76 -21.27 -0.63
C TYR A 167 -8.19 -21.56 -0.23
N VAL A 168 -8.86 -20.65 0.49
CA VAL A 168 -10.26 -20.81 0.90
C VAL A 168 -11.18 -20.83 -0.33
N ALA A 169 -10.98 -19.90 -1.26
CA ALA A 169 -11.77 -19.84 -2.49
C ALA A 169 -11.60 -21.11 -3.36
N SER A 170 -10.36 -21.59 -3.47
CA SER A 170 -10.02 -22.79 -4.24
C SER A 170 -10.59 -24.04 -3.58
N PHE A 171 -10.43 -24.19 -2.26
CA PHE A 171 -11.01 -25.28 -1.49
C PHE A 171 -12.53 -25.33 -1.65
N LEU A 172 -13.21 -24.19 -1.51
CA LEU A 172 -14.65 -24.10 -1.68
C LEU A 172 -15.08 -24.49 -3.09
N ASN A 173 -14.40 -24.04 -4.14
CA ASN A 173 -14.76 -24.42 -5.51
C ASN A 173 -14.39 -25.86 -5.88
N PHE A 174 -13.42 -26.47 -5.21
CA PHE A 174 -13.08 -27.88 -5.41
C PHE A 174 -14.15 -28.81 -4.84
N LEU A 175 -14.60 -28.56 -3.60
CA LEU A 175 -15.59 -29.40 -2.92
C LEU A 175 -17.02 -29.03 -3.29
N PHE A 176 -17.28 -27.74 -3.50
CA PHE A 176 -18.61 -27.18 -3.72
C PHE A 176 -18.54 -26.23 -4.92
N LEU A 177 -18.51 -26.81 -6.12
CA LEU A 177 -18.39 -26.06 -7.37
C LEU A 177 -19.36 -24.88 -7.38
N GLY A 178 -18.87 -23.64 -7.38
CA GLY A 178 -19.70 -22.43 -7.32
C GLY A 178 -19.51 -21.59 -6.06
N LEU A 179 -19.35 -22.21 -4.89
CA LEU A 179 -19.25 -21.48 -3.62
C LEU A 179 -17.95 -20.70 -3.48
N GLY A 180 -16.86 -21.14 -4.13
CA GLY A 180 -15.62 -20.36 -4.20
C GLY A 180 -15.80 -19.05 -4.96
N TYR A 181 -16.64 -19.01 -5.99
CA TYR A 181 -16.98 -17.76 -6.68
C TYR A 181 -17.86 -16.85 -5.81
N ASN A 182 -18.79 -17.43 -5.06
CA ASN A 182 -19.61 -16.68 -4.11
C ASN A 182 -18.75 -16.04 -3.00
N TYR A 183 -17.76 -16.77 -2.48
CA TYR A 183 -16.77 -16.25 -1.54
C TYR A 183 -15.97 -15.06 -2.09
N LEU A 184 -15.78 -15.00 -3.42
CA LEU A 184 -15.19 -13.86 -4.12
C LEU A 184 -16.19 -12.73 -4.45
N GLY A 185 -17.41 -12.80 -3.93
CA GLY A 185 -18.48 -11.82 -4.18
C GLY A 185 -19.15 -11.96 -5.55
N LYS A 186 -18.98 -13.09 -6.25
CA LYS A 186 -19.64 -13.35 -7.54
C LYS A 186 -20.96 -14.10 -7.30
N TRP A 187 -22.07 -13.38 -7.43
CA TRP A 187 -23.41 -13.90 -7.15
C TRP A 187 -23.78 -15.17 -7.96
N TRP A 188 -23.36 -15.22 -9.23
CA TRP A 188 -23.60 -16.36 -10.13
C TRP A 188 -22.95 -17.67 -9.64
N GLY A 189 -21.99 -17.60 -8.71
CA GLY A 189 -21.41 -18.80 -8.09
C GLY A 189 -22.47 -19.69 -7.41
N PHE A 190 -23.52 -19.08 -6.85
CA PHE A 190 -24.63 -19.82 -6.27
C PHE A 190 -25.43 -20.61 -7.32
N LEU A 191 -25.62 -20.04 -8.51
CA LEU A 191 -26.29 -20.72 -9.62
C LEU A 191 -25.45 -21.91 -10.11
N LEU A 192 -24.13 -21.75 -10.21
CA LEU A 192 -23.23 -22.82 -10.61
C LEU A 192 -23.29 -24.00 -9.62
N PHE A 193 -23.35 -23.69 -8.33
CA PHE A 193 -23.52 -24.70 -7.28
C PHE A 193 -24.84 -25.45 -7.41
N GLN A 194 -25.94 -24.73 -7.59
CA GLN A 194 -27.24 -25.37 -7.76
C GLN A 194 -27.27 -26.27 -9.01
N ILE A 195 -26.74 -25.80 -10.14
CA ILE A 195 -26.65 -26.57 -11.38
C ILE A 195 -25.83 -27.84 -11.16
N ASN A 196 -24.67 -27.75 -10.48
CA ASN A 196 -23.81 -28.90 -10.22
C ASN A 196 -24.53 -29.97 -9.39
N VAL A 197 -25.17 -29.57 -8.29
CA VAL A 197 -25.91 -30.49 -7.41
C VAL A 197 -27.06 -31.16 -8.16
N THR A 198 -27.85 -30.39 -8.92
CA THR A 198 -28.96 -30.95 -9.70
C THR A 198 -28.47 -31.88 -10.82
N MET A 199 -27.36 -31.56 -11.48
CA MET A 199 -26.77 -32.44 -12.50
C MET A 199 -26.25 -33.75 -11.90
N ILE A 200 -25.59 -33.71 -10.74
CA ILE A 200 -25.16 -34.93 -10.03
C ILE A 200 -26.36 -35.80 -9.70
N GLN A 201 -27.44 -35.22 -9.17
CA GLN A 201 -28.66 -35.95 -8.82
C GLN A 201 -29.30 -36.60 -10.06
N LEU A 202 -29.44 -35.85 -11.15
CA LEU A 202 -30.00 -36.37 -12.41
C LEU A 202 -29.13 -37.49 -12.99
N MET A 203 -27.82 -37.28 -13.09
CA MET A 203 -26.89 -38.28 -13.63
C MET A 203 -26.83 -39.54 -12.75
N SER A 204 -27.04 -39.43 -11.44
CA SER A 204 -27.04 -40.57 -10.52
C SER A 204 -28.15 -41.57 -10.81
N ILE A 205 -29.26 -41.13 -11.41
CA ILE A 205 -30.36 -42.02 -11.84
C ILE A 205 -29.91 -42.96 -12.96
N PHE A 206 -29.01 -42.50 -13.83
CA PHE A 206 -28.59 -43.24 -15.03
C PHE A 206 -27.24 -43.95 -14.88
N LEU A 207 -26.29 -43.34 -14.16
CA LEU A 207 -24.89 -43.77 -14.09
C LEU A 207 -24.49 -44.35 -12.72
N GLY A 208 -25.47 -44.52 -11.83
CA GLY A 208 -25.26 -44.93 -10.45
C GLY A 208 -24.68 -43.81 -9.58
N GLY A 209 -24.49 -44.10 -8.29
CA GLY A 209 -24.22 -43.07 -7.28
C GLY A 209 -22.82 -42.46 -7.31
N LEU A 210 -21.79 -43.14 -7.81
CA LEU A 210 -20.38 -42.70 -7.64
C LEU A 210 -19.83 -41.94 -8.86
N THR A 211 -20.19 -42.39 -10.06
CA THR A 211 -19.70 -41.86 -11.34
C THR A 211 -19.93 -40.35 -11.52
N PRO A 212 -21.12 -39.79 -11.22
CA PRO A 212 -21.38 -38.36 -11.38
C PRO A 212 -20.52 -37.46 -10.49
N TYR A 213 -20.15 -37.93 -9.30
CA TYR A 213 -19.26 -37.18 -8.40
C TYR A 213 -17.84 -37.12 -8.96
N LEU A 214 -17.32 -38.22 -9.53
CA LEU A 214 -15.99 -38.21 -10.17
C LEU A 214 -15.93 -37.22 -11.33
N ILE A 215 -16.98 -37.17 -12.15
CA ILE A 215 -17.11 -36.20 -13.24
C ILE A 215 -17.15 -34.77 -12.66
N SER A 216 -17.95 -34.55 -11.63
CA SER A 216 -18.05 -33.25 -10.95
C SER A 216 -16.70 -32.77 -10.39
N TYR A 217 -15.92 -33.66 -9.76
CA TYR A 217 -14.59 -33.33 -9.25
C TYR A 217 -13.58 -33.00 -10.36
N GLY A 218 -13.71 -33.63 -11.54
CA GLY A 218 -12.94 -33.24 -12.73
C GLY A 218 -13.24 -31.79 -13.15
N VAL A 219 -14.52 -31.42 -13.20
CA VAL A 219 -14.96 -30.05 -13.54
C VAL A 219 -14.59 -29.04 -12.45
N SER A 220 -14.68 -29.43 -11.17
CA SER A 220 -14.34 -28.58 -10.05
C SER A 220 -12.83 -28.28 -10.00
N GLY A 221 -11.98 -29.25 -10.37
CA GLY A 221 -10.53 -29.05 -10.54
C GLY A 221 -10.19 -27.96 -11.56
N ILE A 222 -10.90 -27.89 -12.70
CA ILE A 222 -10.73 -26.80 -13.67
C ILE A 222 -11.15 -25.46 -13.05
N SER A 223 -12.24 -25.47 -12.29
CA SER A 223 -12.74 -24.28 -11.60
C SER A 223 -11.78 -23.77 -10.52
N VAL A 224 -11.00 -24.65 -9.87
CA VAL A 224 -9.92 -24.23 -8.94
C VAL A 224 -8.90 -23.36 -9.67
N VAL A 225 -8.38 -23.83 -10.81
CA VAL A 225 -7.40 -23.09 -11.61
C VAL A 225 -7.97 -21.75 -12.08
N HIS A 226 -9.22 -21.75 -12.54
CA HIS A 226 -9.90 -20.54 -12.95
C HIS A 226 -10.07 -19.54 -11.79
N THR A 227 -10.50 -20.01 -10.62
CA THR A 227 -10.66 -19.20 -9.40
C THR A 227 -9.34 -18.61 -8.92
N TRP A 228 -8.28 -19.41 -8.94
CA TRP A 228 -6.93 -18.98 -8.59
C TRP A 228 -6.43 -17.86 -9.51
N ASN A 229 -6.62 -18.03 -10.82
CA ASN A 229 -6.28 -17.00 -11.80
C ASN A 229 -7.13 -15.73 -11.65
N MET A 230 -8.42 -15.87 -11.30
CA MET A 230 -9.26 -14.72 -11.00
C MET A 230 -8.73 -13.93 -9.80
N ILE A 231 -8.34 -14.59 -8.72
CA ILE A 231 -7.85 -13.92 -7.50
C ILE A 231 -6.50 -13.23 -7.75
N LYS A 232 -5.63 -13.82 -8.57
CA LYS A 232 -4.37 -13.16 -8.99
C LYS A 232 -4.62 -11.87 -9.77
N LYS A 233 -5.71 -11.83 -10.57
CA LYS A 233 -6.10 -10.67 -11.37
C LYS A 233 -6.98 -9.68 -10.62
N MET A 234 -7.45 -10.03 -9.42
CA MET A 234 -8.20 -9.08 -8.60
C MET A 234 -7.24 -8.00 -8.12
N PRO A 235 -7.56 -6.71 -8.33
CA PRO A 235 -6.73 -5.63 -7.83
C PRO A 235 -6.60 -5.75 -6.31
N ASP A 236 -5.39 -5.56 -5.80
CA ASP A 236 -5.20 -5.31 -4.37
C ASP A 236 -5.98 -4.02 -4.04
N LEU A 237 -7.07 -4.15 -3.26
CA LEU A 237 -7.99 -3.06 -2.95
C LEU A 237 -7.62 -2.35 -1.64
#